data_AF-A0A661EPX1-F1
#
_entry.id   AF-A0A661EPX1-F1
#
_cell.length_a   1.000
_cell.length_b   1.000
_cell.length_c   1.000
_cell.angle_alpha   90.00
_cell.angle_beta   90.00
_cell.angle_gamma   90.00
#
_symmetry.space_group_name_H-M   'P 1'
#
loop_
_entity.id
_entity.type
_entity.pdbx_description
1 polymer ?
#
loop_
_entity_poly.entity_id
_entity_poly.type
_entity_poly.pdbx_seq_one_letter_code
_entity_poly.pdbx_strand_id
1 'polypeptide(L)'
;MKKFANGAIKSIVKALLSGVIGAVVVGVAVFVLHLESRPELKIWHEATLDEEFTVDAGVDDFDGYLALEDRLFAQLNERVLDHIEPEDQRLINRYHRGSLSDPARWPQNWNRTFELPADHPKVGVLLLHGMSDSPYSLRSIGQRLHESGAWVVGFRLPGHGTAPSGLVEVKYEDMAAAVQL
;
A
#
# COMPACT_ATOMS: atom_id res chain seq x y z
N MET A 1 55.29 7.45 45.88
CA MET A 1 54.59 6.27 45.33
C MET A 1 53.07 6.46 45.19
N LYS A 2 52.30 6.85 46.24
CA LYS A 2 50.82 7.04 46.15
C LYS A 2 50.33 8.05 45.09
N LYS A 3 51.02 9.20 44.92
CA LYS A 3 50.65 10.19 43.88
C LYS A 3 50.82 9.66 42.44
N PHE A 4 51.84 8.84 42.22
CA PHE A 4 52.12 8.20 40.92
C PHE A 4 51.07 7.12 40.60
N ALA A 5 50.73 6.29 41.59
CA ALA A 5 49.67 5.28 41.47
C ALA A 5 48.30 5.91 41.16
N ASN A 6 47.94 7.03 41.82
CA ASN A 6 46.70 7.75 41.55
C ASN A 6 46.65 8.39 40.15
N GLY A 7 47.79 8.82 39.61
CA GLY A 7 47.88 9.32 38.23
C GLY A 7 47.65 8.22 37.21
N ALA A 8 48.28 7.06 37.38
CA ALA A 8 48.12 5.90 36.51
C ALA A 8 46.67 5.37 36.51
N ILE A 9 46.03 5.27 37.67
CA ILE A 9 44.63 4.83 37.80
C ILE A 9 43.69 5.78 37.03
N LYS A 10 43.87 7.11 37.16
CA LYS A 10 43.04 8.09 36.43
C LYS A 10 43.19 7.96 34.92
N SER A 11 44.40 7.73 34.42
CA SER A 11 44.65 7.53 32.99
C SER A 11 44.00 6.24 32.47
N ILE A 12 44.07 5.14 33.25
CA ILE A 12 43.41 3.87 32.91
C ILE A 12 41.89 4.05 32.86
N VAL A 13 41.28 4.70 33.87
CA VAL A 13 39.83 4.95 33.90
C VAL A 13 39.39 5.81 32.72
N LYS A 14 40.15 6.87 32.36
CA LYS A 14 39.86 7.69 31.18
C LYS A 14 39.95 6.89 29.88
N ALA A 15 40.96 6.03 29.75
CA ALA A 15 41.12 5.18 28.57
C ALA A 15 39.96 4.17 28.45
N LEU A 16 39.56 3.54 29.55
CA LEU A 16 38.41 2.63 29.59
C LEU A 16 37.10 3.35 29.24
N LEU A 17 36.85 4.52 29.85
CA LEU A 17 35.66 5.32 29.56
C LEU A 17 35.62 5.74 28.09
N SER A 18 36.74 6.21 27.55
CA SER A 18 36.85 6.60 26.13
C SER A 18 36.65 5.40 25.22
N GLY A 19 37.16 4.22 25.59
CA GLY A 19 36.95 2.97 24.87
C GLY A 19 35.48 2.53 24.85
N VAL A 20 34.79 2.62 25.99
CA VAL A 20 33.34 2.32 26.07
C VAL A 20 32.53 3.30 25.23
N ILE A 21 32.82 4.60 25.32
CA ILE A 21 32.15 5.61 24.48
C ILE A 21 32.39 5.33 22.99
N GLY A 22 33.65 5.05 22.60
CA GLY A 22 33.99 4.70 21.23
C GLY A 22 33.25 3.45 20.75
N ALA A 23 33.18 2.40 21.57
CA ALA A 23 32.44 1.19 21.24
C ALA A 23 30.93 1.44 21.08
N VAL A 24 30.34 2.28 21.93
CA VAL A 24 28.93 2.67 21.80
C VAL A 24 28.70 3.46 20.52
N VAL A 25 29.56 4.42 20.19
CA VAL A 25 29.45 5.20 18.95
C VAL A 25 29.56 4.31 17.71
N VAL A 26 30.54 3.40 17.67
CA VAL A 26 30.69 2.44 16.56
C VAL A 26 29.48 1.51 16.50
N GLY A 27 29.00 1.02 17.64
CA GLY A 27 27.83 0.16 17.72
C GLY A 27 26.57 0.86 17.18
N VAL A 28 26.34 2.12 17.55
CA VAL A 28 25.24 2.94 17.00
C VAL A 28 25.41 3.15 15.51
N ALA A 29 26.61 3.48 15.03
CA ALA A 29 26.87 3.69 13.61
C ALA A 29 26.60 2.42 12.78
N VAL A 30 27.09 1.27 13.22
CA VAL A 30 26.82 -0.03 12.58
C VAL A 30 25.33 -0.36 12.63
N PHE A 31 24.66 -0.09 13.75
CA PHE A 31 23.23 -0.31 13.88
C PHE A 31 22.42 0.57 12.92
N VAL A 32 22.77 1.85 12.76
CA VAL A 32 22.15 2.75 11.77
C VAL A 32 22.38 2.24 10.35
N LEU A 33 23.61 1.88 9.98
CA LEU A 33 23.91 1.31 8.66
C LEU A 33 23.13 0.02 8.39
N HIS A 34 22.92 -0.81 9.41
CA HIS A 34 22.10 -2.01 9.28
C HIS A 34 20.61 -1.71 9.11
N LEU A 35 20.08 -0.70 9.82
CA LEU A 35 18.69 -0.24 9.64
C LEU A 35 18.47 0.44 8.28
N GLU A 36 19.52 0.99 7.68
CA GLU A 36 19.50 1.61 6.35
C GLU A 36 19.79 0.63 5.22
N SER A 37 20.37 -0.55 5.48
CA SER A 37 20.62 -1.60 4.48
C SER A 37 19.34 -2.36 4.10
N ARG A 38 18.30 -1.64 3.71
CA ARG A 38 17.01 -2.17 3.26
C ARG A 38 17.10 -2.57 1.79
N PRO A 39 16.24 -3.49 1.32
CA PRO A 39 16.13 -3.77 -0.10
C PRO A 39 15.77 -2.49 -0.87
N GLU A 40 16.28 -2.39 -2.09
CA GLU A 40 15.84 -1.37 -3.04
C GLU A 40 14.32 -1.45 -3.25
N LEU A 41 13.72 -0.30 -3.52
CA LEU A 41 12.32 -0.25 -3.91
C LEU A 41 12.11 -1.02 -5.22
N LYS A 42 10.86 -1.41 -5.43
CA LYS A 42 10.44 -2.22 -6.58
C LYS A 42 9.50 -1.36 -7.40
N ILE A 43 9.27 -1.72 -8.65
CA ILE A 43 8.50 -0.88 -9.58
C ILE A 43 7.10 -0.51 -9.06
N TRP A 44 6.42 -1.40 -8.32
CA TRP A 44 5.13 -1.11 -7.70
C TRP A 44 5.20 -0.20 -6.46
N HIS A 45 6.38 0.03 -5.89
CA HIS A 45 6.60 1.02 -4.83
C HIS A 45 6.85 2.42 -5.39
N GLU A 46 7.31 2.53 -6.65
CA GLU A 46 7.73 3.79 -7.26
C GLU A 46 6.76 4.28 -8.34
N ALA A 47 5.90 3.42 -8.87
CA ALA A 47 5.02 3.76 -9.97
C ALA A 47 4.08 4.93 -9.63
N THR A 48 4.15 6.00 -10.42
CA THR A 48 3.20 7.10 -10.38
C THR A 48 2.01 6.78 -11.28
N LEU A 49 0.80 6.80 -10.68
CA LEU A 49 -0.47 6.50 -11.33
C LEU A 49 -1.35 7.76 -11.42
N ASP A 50 -1.17 8.54 -12.48
CA ASP A 50 -1.84 9.83 -12.67
C ASP A 50 -3.31 9.73 -13.10
N GLU A 51 -3.80 8.53 -13.41
CA GLU A 51 -5.23 8.26 -13.72
C GLU A 51 -6.04 7.94 -12.45
N GLU A 52 -5.51 8.22 -11.26
CA GLU A 52 -6.27 8.06 -10.02
C GLU A 52 -7.26 9.21 -9.82
N PHE A 53 -8.37 8.94 -9.16
CA PHE A 53 -9.33 9.99 -8.83
C PHE A 53 -8.73 11.00 -7.86
N THR A 54 -8.94 12.28 -8.17
CA THR A 54 -8.71 13.40 -7.28
C THR A 54 -9.91 14.34 -7.36
N VAL A 55 -10.05 15.23 -6.38
CA VAL A 55 -11.08 16.29 -6.40
C VAL A 55 -11.05 17.15 -7.67
N ASP A 56 -9.89 17.25 -8.33
CA ASP A 56 -9.69 18.06 -9.53
C ASP A 56 -9.78 17.24 -10.84
N ALA A 57 -10.15 15.95 -10.76
CA ALA A 57 -10.19 15.05 -11.93
C ALA A 57 -11.31 15.37 -12.94
N GLY A 58 -12.25 16.26 -12.61
CA GLY A 58 -13.38 16.62 -13.46
C GLY A 58 -14.36 15.46 -13.69
N VAL A 59 -14.47 14.57 -12.70
CA VAL A 59 -15.41 13.44 -12.69
C VAL A 59 -16.49 13.75 -11.66
N ASP A 60 -17.74 13.84 -12.13
CA ASP A 60 -18.87 14.34 -11.35
C ASP A 60 -19.96 13.28 -11.10
N ASP A 61 -19.78 12.05 -11.61
CA ASP A 61 -20.72 10.94 -11.43
C ASP A 61 -20.02 9.57 -11.29
N PHE A 62 -20.78 8.58 -10.81
CA PHE A 62 -20.32 7.22 -10.63
C PHE A 62 -19.84 6.54 -11.93
N ASP A 63 -20.53 6.75 -13.05
CA ASP A 63 -20.12 6.16 -14.33
C ASP A 63 -18.77 6.72 -14.80
N GLY A 64 -18.53 8.02 -14.61
CA GLY A 64 -17.24 8.66 -14.85
C GLY A 64 -16.14 8.12 -13.94
N TYR A 65 -16.47 7.81 -12.67
CA TYR A 65 -15.53 7.18 -11.74
C TYR A 65 -15.11 5.78 -12.22
N LEU A 66 -16.06 4.95 -12.66
CA LEU A 66 -15.76 3.63 -13.19
C LEU A 66 -14.90 3.71 -14.47
N ALA A 67 -15.19 4.67 -15.35
CA ALA A 67 -14.39 4.90 -16.55
C ALA A 67 -12.96 5.39 -16.23
N LEU A 68 -12.78 6.20 -15.18
CA LEU A 68 -11.47 6.59 -14.68
C LEU A 68 -10.74 5.40 -14.03
N GLU A 69 -11.43 4.58 -13.24
CA GLU A 69 -10.88 3.36 -12.66
C GLU A 69 -10.37 2.38 -13.73
N ASP A 70 -11.07 2.26 -14.86
CA ASP A 70 -10.60 1.46 -16.00
C ASP A 70 -9.27 1.97 -16.58
N ARG A 71 -9.14 3.30 -16.75
CA ARG A 71 -7.88 3.92 -17.20
C ARG A 71 -6.77 3.74 -16.18
N LEU A 72 -7.07 3.91 -14.89
CA LEU A 72 -6.13 3.69 -13.80
C LEU A 72 -5.54 2.27 -13.83
N PHE A 73 -6.38 1.25 -13.97
CA PHE A 73 -5.88 -0.12 -14.01
C PHE A 73 -5.19 -0.47 -15.33
N ALA A 74 -5.56 0.17 -16.45
CA ALA A 74 -4.79 0.08 -17.68
C ALA A 74 -3.37 0.67 -17.49
N GLN A 75 -3.27 1.83 -16.84
CA GLN A 75 -2.01 2.47 -16.50
C GLN A 75 -1.19 1.63 -15.50
N LEU A 76 -1.83 1.00 -14.51
CA LEU A 76 -1.18 0.05 -13.60
C LEU A 76 -0.57 -1.13 -14.37
N ASN A 77 -1.29 -1.69 -15.34
CA ASN A 77 -0.77 -2.76 -16.17
C ASN A 77 0.49 -2.31 -16.92
N GLU A 78 0.37 -1.20 -17.64
CA GLU A 78 1.44 -0.63 -18.45
C GLU A 78 2.67 -0.31 -17.61
N ARG A 79 2.51 0.34 -16.45
CA ARG A 79 3.65 0.85 -15.66
C ARG A 79 4.22 -0.15 -14.68
N VAL A 80 3.48 -1.19 -14.31
CA VAL A 80 3.90 -2.14 -13.26
C VAL A 80 3.89 -3.57 -13.77
N LEU A 81 2.73 -4.12 -14.13
CA LEU A 81 2.60 -5.57 -14.38
C LEU A 81 3.39 -6.02 -15.62
N ASP A 82 3.52 -5.15 -16.62
CA ASP A 82 4.21 -5.49 -17.87
C ASP A 82 5.74 -5.33 -17.77
N HIS A 83 6.24 -4.82 -16.63
CA HIS A 83 7.66 -4.50 -16.38
C HIS A 83 8.22 -5.25 -15.15
N ILE A 84 7.61 -6.38 -14.76
CA ILE A 84 8.10 -7.18 -13.63
C ILE A 84 9.36 -7.97 -14.01
N GLU A 85 10.46 -7.65 -13.31
CA GLU A 85 11.75 -8.32 -13.45
C GLU A 85 11.68 -9.83 -13.19
N PRO A 86 12.48 -10.67 -13.88
CA PRO A 86 12.46 -12.12 -13.74
C PRO A 86 12.63 -12.62 -12.29
N GLU A 87 13.41 -11.92 -11.47
CA GLU A 87 13.62 -12.26 -10.05
C GLU A 87 12.38 -12.06 -9.16
N ASP A 88 11.44 -11.24 -9.62
CA ASP A 88 10.19 -10.90 -8.94
C ASP A 88 8.99 -11.67 -9.51
N GLN A 89 9.18 -12.47 -10.56
CA GLN A 89 8.16 -13.38 -11.14
C GLN A 89 7.94 -14.62 -10.25
N ARG A 90 7.60 -14.38 -8.99
CA ARG A 90 7.43 -15.40 -7.95
C ARG A 90 5.99 -15.90 -7.89
N LEU A 91 5.81 -17.08 -7.29
CA LEU A 91 4.50 -17.72 -7.15
C LEU A 91 3.49 -16.92 -6.31
N ILE A 92 3.93 -16.00 -5.45
CA ILE A 92 3.05 -15.21 -4.56
C ILE A 92 3.19 -13.69 -4.78
N ASN A 93 3.77 -13.25 -5.90
CA ASN A 93 3.84 -11.83 -6.19
C ASN A 93 2.55 -11.33 -6.86
N ARG A 94 1.81 -10.45 -6.19
CA ARG A 94 0.55 -9.84 -6.70
C ARG A 94 0.68 -9.25 -8.11
N TYR A 95 1.83 -8.67 -8.45
CA TYR A 95 2.03 -7.98 -9.74
C TYR A 95 2.53 -8.92 -10.84
N HIS A 96 2.93 -10.14 -10.50
CA HIS A 96 3.28 -11.15 -11.49
C HIS A 96 2.01 -11.83 -12.01
N ARG A 97 1.72 -11.65 -13.29
CA ARG A 97 0.56 -12.26 -13.95
C ARG A 97 0.58 -13.79 -13.79
N GLY A 98 -0.56 -14.36 -13.43
CA GLY A 98 -0.72 -15.80 -13.19
C GLY A 98 -0.21 -16.31 -11.85
N SER A 99 0.38 -15.46 -11.00
CA SER A 99 0.80 -15.87 -9.65
C SER A 99 -0.40 -16.23 -8.76
N LEU A 100 -0.17 -16.91 -7.63
CA LEU A 100 -1.23 -17.23 -6.68
C LEU A 100 -1.95 -15.99 -6.11
N SER A 101 -1.28 -14.84 -6.15
CA SER A 101 -1.77 -13.56 -5.65
C SER A 101 -2.24 -12.61 -6.74
N ASP A 102 -2.21 -13.01 -8.01
CA ASP A 102 -2.71 -12.21 -9.14
C ASP A 102 -4.24 -12.09 -9.06
N PRO A 103 -4.79 -10.86 -8.91
CA PRO A 103 -6.23 -10.64 -8.88
C PRO A 103 -6.97 -11.05 -10.15
N ALA A 104 -6.29 -11.03 -11.31
CA ALA A 104 -6.89 -11.36 -12.61
C ALA A 104 -7.16 -12.86 -12.79
N ARG A 105 -6.76 -13.71 -11.84
CA ARG A 105 -7.09 -15.14 -11.84
C ARG A 105 -8.55 -15.43 -11.51
N TRP A 106 -9.25 -14.47 -10.92
CA TRP A 106 -10.67 -14.57 -10.61
C TRP A 106 -11.49 -13.98 -11.76
N PRO A 107 -12.72 -14.49 -12.03
CA PRO A 107 -13.60 -13.90 -13.05
C PRO A 107 -13.89 -12.41 -12.82
N GLN A 108 -13.92 -12.00 -11.54
CA GLN A 108 -14.05 -10.60 -11.11
C GLN A 108 -12.77 -10.21 -10.34
N ASN A 109 -12.12 -9.11 -10.72
CA ASN A 109 -11.06 -8.52 -9.92
C ASN A 109 -11.68 -7.75 -8.75
N TRP A 110 -11.74 -8.39 -7.59
CA TRP A 110 -12.33 -7.81 -6.39
C TRP A 110 -11.53 -6.66 -5.76
N ASN A 111 -10.36 -6.28 -6.29
CA ASN A 111 -9.68 -5.05 -5.83
C ASN A 111 -10.20 -3.79 -6.53
N ARG A 112 -11.08 -3.95 -7.51
CA ARG A 112 -11.81 -2.88 -8.18
C ARG A 112 -13.16 -2.64 -7.52
N THR A 113 -13.77 -1.51 -7.86
CA THR A 113 -15.17 -1.27 -7.56
C THR A 113 -16.01 -2.41 -8.14
N PHE A 114 -16.96 -2.93 -7.36
CA PHE A 114 -17.88 -3.95 -7.83
C PHE A 114 -19.32 -3.58 -7.51
N GLU A 115 -20.23 -3.97 -8.39
CA GLU A 115 -21.66 -3.78 -8.22
C GLU A 115 -22.38 -5.12 -8.33
N LEU A 116 -23.28 -5.38 -7.38
CA LEU A 116 -24.15 -6.54 -7.34
C LEU A 116 -25.60 -6.04 -7.44
N PRO A 117 -26.15 -5.96 -8.66
CA PRO A 117 -27.50 -5.45 -8.88
C PRO A 117 -28.57 -6.45 -8.43
N ALA A 118 -29.73 -5.94 -8.02
CA ALA A 118 -30.91 -6.74 -7.70
C ALA A 118 -32.13 -6.16 -8.41
N ASP A 119 -32.97 -7.02 -9.02
CA ASP A 119 -34.11 -6.57 -9.86
C ASP A 119 -35.14 -5.75 -9.06
N HIS A 120 -35.39 -6.14 -7.81
CA HIS A 120 -36.32 -5.50 -6.89
C HIS A 120 -35.64 -5.30 -5.53
N PRO A 121 -34.69 -4.36 -5.44
CA PRO A 121 -33.86 -4.23 -4.25
C PRO A 121 -34.70 -3.69 -3.08
N LYS A 122 -34.57 -4.35 -1.92
CA LYS A 122 -35.21 -3.86 -0.68
C LYS A 122 -34.49 -2.63 -0.14
N VAL A 123 -33.20 -2.52 -0.42
CA VAL A 123 -32.28 -1.49 0.07
C VAL A 123 -31.06 -1.42 -0.85
N GLY A 124 -30.46 -0.23 -0.98
CA GLY A 124 -29.14 -0.04 -1.55
C GLY A 124 -28.08 0.01 -0.45
N VAL A 125 -26.95 -0.67 -0.64
CA VAL A 125 -25.84 -0.69 0.33
C VAL A 125 -24.54 -0.31 -0.36
N LEU A 126 -23.95 0.79 0.10
CA LEU A 126 -22.59 1.18 -0.23
C LEU A 126 -21.64 0.64 0.85
N LEU A 127 -20.64 -0.13 0.44
CA LEU A 127 -19.61 -0.70 1.31
C LEU A 127 -18.28 0.00 1.06
N LEU A 128 -17.68 0.53 2.11
CA LEU A 128 -16.37 1.19 2.10
C LEU A 128 -15.36 0.38 2.91
N HIS A 129 -14.14 0.22 2.38
CA HIS A 129 -13.06 -0.52 3.05
C HIS A 129 -12.16 0.41 3.86
N GLY A 130 -11.25 -0.17 4.64
CA GLY A 130 -10.29 0.57 5.47
C GLY A 130 -9.01 0.96 4.73
N MET A 131 -8.14 1.69 5.44
CA MET A 131 -6.82 2.12 4.96
C MET A 131 -5.95 0.91 4.59
N SER A 132 -5.20 1.02 3.49
CA SER A 132 -4.31 -0.05 2.98
C SER A 132 -5.02 -1.33 2.53
N ASP A 133 -6.35 -1.29 2.38
CA ASP A 133 -7.17 -2.40 1.90
C ASP A 133 -7.67 -2.16 0.46
N SER A 134 -8.65 -2.93 0.00
CA SER A 134 -9.38 -2.76 -1.25
C SER A 134 -10.80 -3.36 -1.11
N PRO A 135 -11.68 -3.25 -2.11
CA PRO A 135 -13.00 -3.90 -2.06
C PRO A 135 -12.95 -5.43 -1.87
N TYR A 136 -11.77 -6.06 -2.02
CA TYR A 136 -11.60 -7.49 -1.87
C TYR A 136 -12.07 -7.97 -0.49
N SER A 137 -11.78 -7.21 0.57
CA SER A 137 -12.19 -7.56 1.94
C SER A 137 -13.70 -7.48 2.14
N LEU A 138 -14.39 -6.68 1.31
CA LEU A 138 -15.84 -6.49 1.36
C LEU A 138 -16.62 -7.55 0.57
N ARG A 139 -15.94 -8.38 -0.23
CA ARG A 139 -16.58 -9.37 -1.13
C ARG A 139 -17.59 -10.25 -0.39
N SER A 140 -17.19 -10.86 0.72
CA SER A 140 -18.02 -11.87 1.41
C SER A 140 -19.28 -11.26 2.02
N ILE A 141 -19.15 -10.06 2.63
CA ILE A 141 -20.29 -9.35 3.19
C ILE A 141 -21.19 -8.79 2.08
N GLY A 142 -20.61 -8.29 0.98
CA GLY A 142 -21.36 -7.79 -0.16
C GLY A 142 -22.21 -8.88 -0.82
N GLN A 143 -21.64 -10.06 -1.04
CA GLN A 143 -22.38 -11.22 -1.56
C GLN A 143 -23.52 -11.64 -0.63
N ARG A 144 -23.28 -11.72 0.69
CA ARG A 144 -24.33 -12.09 1.66
C ARG A 144 -25.48 -11.07 1.71
N LEU A 145 -25.17 -9.78 1.59
CA LEU A 145 -26.18 -8.72 1.55
C LEU A 145 -26.98 -8.77 0.25
N HIS A 146 -26.31 -8.99 -0.87
CA HIS A 146 -26.94 -9.18 -2.18
C HIS A 146 -27.88 -10.40 -2.19
N GLU A 147 -27.45 -11.53 -1.66
CA GLU A 147 -28.28 -12.75 -1.46
C GLU A 147 -29.51 -12.48 -0.59
N SER A 148 -29.47 -11.46 0.28
CA SER A 148 -30.60 -11.04 1.13
C SER A 148 -31.57 -10.07 0.43
N GLY A 149 -31.29 -9.70 -0.83
CA GLY A 149 -32.11 -8.83 -1.68
C GLY A 149 -31.69 -7.36 -1.67
N ALA A 150 -30.45 -7.05 -1.29
CA ALA A 150 -29.89 -5.70 -1.41
C ALA A 150 -29.23 -5.48 -2.78
N TRP A 151 -29.30 -4.27 -3.30
CA TRP A 151 -28.36 -3.80 -4.33
C TRP A 151 -27.08 -3.35 -3.63
N VAL A 152 -25.92 -3.88 -4.02
CA VAL A 152 -24.68 -3.65 -3.26
C VAL A 152 -23.59 -3.08 -4.16
N VAL A 153 -22.94 -2.01 -3.73
CA VAL A 153 -21.72 -1.49 -4.33
C VAL A 153 -20.58 -1.61 -3.33
N GLY A 154 -19.54 -2.36 -3.67
CA GLY A 154 -18.26 -2.34 -2.97
C GLY A 154 -17.33 -1.36 -3.64
N PHE A 155 -17.15 -0.19 -3.04
CA PHE A 155 -16.47 0.94 -3.67
C PHE A 155 -14.97 0.93 -3.38
N ARG A 156 -14.15 1.03 -4.43
CA ARG A 156 -12.69 1.21 -4.27
C ARG A 156 -12.44 2.66 -3.92
N LEU A 157 -11.83 2.93 -2.78
CA LEU A 157 -11.40 4.29 -2.45
C LEU A 157 -10.16 4.67 -3.30
N PRO A 158 -10.01 5.96 -3.69
CA PRO A 158 -8.79 6.44 -4.35
C PRO A 158 -7.52 6.06 -3.58
N GLY A 159 -6.43 5.80 -4.29
CA GLY A 159 -5.14 5.35 -3.76
C GLY A 159 -5.08 3.87 -3.39
N HIS A 160 -6.22 3.16 -3.40
CA HIS A 160 -6.32 1.78 -2.96
C HIS A 160 -6.54 0.79 -4.11
N GLY A 161 -6.33 -0.50 -3.84
CA GLY A 161 -6.59 -1.58 -4.80
C GLY A 161 -5.60 -1.73 -5.96
N THR A 162 -4.70 -0.76 -6.16
CA THR A 162 -3.71 -0.72 -7.24
C THR A 162 -2.30 -1.10 -6.74
N ALA A 163 -1.42 -0.11 -6.54
CA ALA A 163 -0.05 -0.23 -6.07
C ALA A 163 0.14 0.58 -4.76
N PRO A 164 1.05 0.20 -3.86
CA PRO A 164 1.26 0.90 -2.59
C PRO A 164 1.69 2.36 -2.78
N SER A 165 2.31 2.70 -3.91
CA SER A 165 2.64 4.09 -4.26
C SER A 165 1.41 5.01 -4.31
N GLY A 166 0.22 4.47 -4.65
CA GLY A 166 -1.03 5.23 -4.68
C GLY A 166 -1.46 5.79 -3.32
N LEU A 167 -0.95 5.23 -2.21
CA LEU A 167 -1.24 5.71 -0.86
C LEU A 167 -0.31 6.83 -0.38
N VAL A 168 0.74 7.16 -1.13
CA VAL A 168 1.74 8.15 -0.71
C VAL A 168 1.19 9.57 -0.79
N GLU A 169 0.44 9.89 -1.85
CA GLU A 169 -0.02 11.24 -2.15
C GLU A 169 -1.55 11.42 -2.02
N VAL A 170 -2.30 10.33 -1.84
CA VAL A 170 -3.76 10.39 -1.71
C VAL A 170 -4.18 11.17 -0.47
N LYS A 171 -5.21 12.00 -0.61
CA LYS A 171 -5.77 12.79 0.48
C LYS A 171 -7.14 12.26 0.90
N TYR A 172 -7.52 12.57 2.13
CA TYR A 172 -8.85 12.22 2.63
C TYR A 172 -9.96 12.90 1.80
N GLU A 173 -9.72 14.11 1.33
CA GLU A 173 -10.66 14.89 0.51
C GLU A 173 -10.99 14.17 -0.81
N ASP A 174 -9.99 13.54 -1.44
CA ASP A 174 -10.21 12.74 -2.66
C ASP A 174 -11.11 11.54 -2.36
N MET A 175 -10.87 10.84 -1.24
CA MET A 175 -11.70 9.70 -0.83
C MET A 175 -13.13 10.14 -0.49
N ALA A 176 -13.28 11.25 0.22
CA ALA A 176 -14.59 11.77 0.61
C ALA A 176 -15.39 12.27 -0.60
N ALA A 177 -14.72 12.91 -1.56
CA ALA A 177 -15.35 13.35 -2.81
C ALA A 177 -15.77 12.17 -3.68
N ALA A 178 -14.91 11.15 -3.83
CA ALA A 178 -15.23 9.95 -4.60
C ALA A 178 -16.49 9.22 -4.07
N VAL A 179 -16.69 9.20 -2.74
CA VAL A 179 -17.88 8.59 -2.11
C VAL A 179 -19.18 9.38 -2.38
N GLN A 180 -19.10 10.64 -2.81
CA GLN A 180 -20.28 11.47 -3.12
C GLN A 180 -20.78 11.32 -4.56
N LEU A 181 -20.02 10.64 -5.44
CA LEU A 181 -20.33 10.44 -6.86
C LEU A 181 -21.48 9.46 -7.11
#